data_AF-A0A968HMR8-F1
#
_entry.id   AF-A0A968HMR8-F1
#
_cell.length_a   1.000
_cell.length_b   1.000
_cell.length_c   1.000
_cell.angle_alpha   90.00
_cell.angle_beta   90.00
_cell.angle_gamma   90.00
#
_symmetry.space_group_name_H-M   'P 1'
#
loop_
_entity.id
_entity.type
_entity.pdbx_description
1 polymer ?
#
loop_
_entity_poly.entity_id
_entity_poly.type
_entity_poly.pdbx_seq_one_letter_code
_entity_poly.pdbx_strand_id
1 'polypeptide(L)'
;MTSVAPKLEPIIRPIQYRDLEAVKQLLVDTYPQSCLGSSYGHEHQLQQLHRWSNLLKLLQLFPNHFSEQLRTYVWEQNSELAGVVRVSPFNHARSTWRFDQVSVLPAFGQQDVGTQLLRYCLKNIWEARTWLTEIEINQSAALALYRHNGFQPLAQITYWSLEPEQLQELATREPALPNLLPVNNADAPLLYQLDTASMPPLVRQVFDRHVQDFKANVVASLWSGLQLWGQPQELVRAYVFEPQRKAAIGYFEINLCRNGSQPHEARLTVHPAYTWLYPELLTHMAQLTQVYPAAPLQLDSTDYQPEREEYLQQVGAEHLDQTLMMSRSVWHKLRESRSISFDTLQLSEMLQGLQPNHNPVPGRMTCRLTQSDLTRADGHQHASARSSFGHPTATTWSRGKGSWK
;
A
#
# COMPACT_ATOMS: atom_id res chain seq x y z
N MET A 1 41.20 21.77 -38.56
CA MET A 1 39.85 22.12 -38.10
C MET A 1 39.11 20.83 -37.81
N THR A 2 39.08 20.40 -36.55
CA THR A 2 38.33 19.21 -36.11
C THR A 2 36.86 19.61 -36.00
N SER A 3 36.04 19.11 -36.93
CA SER A 3 34.58 19.24 -36.88
C SER A 3 34.07 18.53 -35.63
N VAL A 4 33.69 19.29 -34.61
CA VAL A 4 32.97 18.77 -33.44
C VAL A 4 31.54 18.51 -33.92
N ALA A 5 31.24 17.25 -34.22
CA ALA A 5 29.87 16.83 -34.50
C ALA A 5 28.96 17.26 -33.34
N PRO A 6 27.76 17.81 -33.60
CA PRO A 6 26.85 18.20 -32.54
C PRO A 6 26.48 16.96 -31.72
N LYS A 7 26.85 16.96 -30.44
CA LYS A 7 26.47 15.91 -29.50
C LYS A 7 24.97 16.02 -29.30
N LEU A 8 24.20 15.18 -30.00
CA LEU A 8 22.75 15.13 -29.88
C LEU A 8 22.39 14.81 -28.42
N GLU A 9 21.69 15.75 -27.79
CA GLU A 9 21.27 15.62 -26.40
C GLU A 9 20.22 14.52 -26.28
N PRO A 10 20.32 13.67 -25.25
CA PRO A 10 19.32 12.63 -25.03
C PRO A 10 17.98 13.25 -24.62
N ILE A 11 16.89 12.69 -25.15
CA ILE A 11 15.53 13.17 -24.90
C ILE A 11 14.78 12.11 -24.08
N ILE A 12 14.18 12.54 -22.97
CA ILE A 12 13.26 11.72 -22.18
C ILE A 12 11.83 12.19 -22.45
N ARG A 13 10.98 11.27 -22.90
CA ARG A 13 9.59 11.56 -23.27
C ARG A 13 8.65 10.43 -22.86
N PRO A 14 7.32 10.68 -22.75
CA PRO A 14 6.34 9.63 -22.58
C PRO A 14 6.39 8.62 -23.74
N ILE A 15 6.03 7.37 -23.43
CA ILE A 15 5.93 6.30 -24.42
C ILE A 15 4.93 6.66 -25.53
N GLN A 16 5.29 6.37 -26.78
CA GLN A 16 4.41 6.50 -27.94
C GLN A 16 4.12 5.12 -28.53
N TYR A 17 3.06 5.01 -29.32
CA TYR A 17 2.65 3.75 -29.95
C TYR A 17 3.77 3.08 -30.76
N ARG A 18 4.60 3.86 -31.45
CA ARG A 18 5.73 3.35 -32.24
C ARG A 18 6.81 2.66 -31.40
N ASP A 19 6.89 2.99 -30.11
CA ASP A 19 7.94 2.52 -29.21
C ASP A 19 7.59 1.16 -28.58
N LEU A 20 6.34 0.70 -28.71
CA LEU A 20 5.82 -0.45 -27.96
C LEU A 20 6.61 -1.74 -28.19
N GLU A 21 7.00 -2.03 -29.43
CA GLU A 21 7.74 -3.26 -29.74
C GLU A 21 9.18 -3.20 -29.20
N ALA A 22 9.85 -2.06 -29.35
CA ALA A 22 11.19 -1.85 -28.81
C ALA A 22 11.17 -1.91 -27.28
N VAL A 23 10.18 -1.30 -26.64
CA VAL A 23 10.00 -1.38 -25.18
C VAL A 23 9.75 -2.82 -24.75
N LYS A 24 8.93 -3.58 -25.47
CA LYS A 24 8.71 -5.00 -25.16
C LYS A 24 10.01 -5.80 -25.23
N GLN A 25 10.82 -5.61 -26.26
CA GLN A 25 12.13 -6.26 -26.37
C GLN A 25 13.04 -5.89 -25.20
N LEU A 26 13.16 -4.60 -24.88
CA LEU A 26 13.95 -4.13 -23.73
C LEU A 26 13.52 -4.74 -22.40
N LEU A 27 12.21 -4.89 -22.18
CA LEU A 27 11.69 -5.42 -20.93
C LEU A 27 11.84 -6.95 -20.83
N VAL A 28 11.70 -7.66 -21.95
CA VAL A 28 11.86 -9.12 -22.02
C VAL A 28 13.34 -9.52 -21.95
N ASP A 29 14.22 -8.81 -22.65
CA ASP A 29 15.66 -9.13 -22.71
C ASP A 29 16.40 -8.81 -21.41
N THR A 30 15.86 -7.90 -20.59
CA THR A 30 16.47 -7.52 -19.30
C THR A 30 16.06 -8.47 -18.15
N TYR A 31 14.96 -9.23 -18.29
CA TYR A 31 14.43 -10.07 -17.22
C TYR A 31 13.89 -11.42 -17.74
N PRO A 32 14.62 -12.54 -17.52
CA PRO A 32 14.04 -13.86 -17.71
C PRO A 32 12.99 -14.12 -16.62
N GLN A 33 11.72 -14.13 -17.01
CA GLN A 33 10.52 -14.85 -16.50
C GLN A 33 10.29 -15.19 -15.00
N SER A 34 11.13 -14.79 -14.05
CA SER A 34 11.03 -15.21 -12.64
C SER A 34 10.98 -14.05 -11.64
N CYS A 35 10.51 -12.87 -12.04
CA CYS A 35 10.21 -11.84 -11.05
C CYS A 35 8.89 -12.18 -10.34
N LEU A 36 9.00 -13.00 -9.30
CA LEU A 36 8.00 -13.08 -8.24
C LEU A 36 7.66 -11.66 -7.80
N GLY A 37 6.37 -11.37 -7.90
CA GLY A 37 5.86 -10.04 -8.13
C GLY A 37 6.15 -9.09 -6.98
N SER A 38 6.43 -7.84 -7.34
CA SER A 38 6.48 -6.73 -6.39
C SER A 38 5.16 -6.65 -5.63
N SER A 39 5.17 -7.18 -4.41
CA SER A 39 3.98 -7.50 -3.62
C SER A 39 3.55 -6.33 -2.73
N TYR A 40 4.40 -5.32 -2.53
CA TYR A 40 4.05 -4.12 -1.78
C TYR A 40 3.49 -3.04 -2.72
N GLY A 41 2.17 -2.92 -2.71
CA GLY A 41 1.37 -2.00 -3.50
C GLY A 41 -0.02 -2.59 -3.70
N HIS A 42 -1.06 -1.90 -3.24
CA HIS A 42 -2.43 -2.27 -3.56
C HIS A 42 -2.61 -2.16 -5.09
N GLU A 43 -3.24 -3.17 -5.67
CA GLU A 43 -3.50 -3.40 -7.11
C GLU A 43 -2.40 -4.14 -7.90
N HIS A 44 -2.60 -5.47 -8.01
CA HIS A 44 -2.24 -6.33 -9.16
C HIS A 44 -0.88 -6.13 -9.84
N GLN A 45 0.14 -6.87 -9.39
CA GLN A 45 1.43 -6.91 -10.09
C GLN A 45 1.95 -8.28 -10.49
N LEU A 46 1.18 -9.35 -10.28
CA LEU A 46 1.57 -10.67 -10.79
C LEU A 46 0.93 -11.03 -12.14
N GLN A 47 -0.13 -10.33 -12.53
CA GLN A 47 -0.67 -10.44 -13.89
C GLN A 47 0.07 -9.55 -14.92
N GLN A 48 1.04 -8.72 -14.53
CA GLN A 48 1.62 -7.71 -15.43
C GLN A 48 2.46 -8.28 -16.58
N LEU A 49 2.99 -9.50 -16.50
CA LEU A 49 3.74 -10.08 -17.65
C LEU A 49 2.81 -10.69 -18.71
N HIS A 50 1.67 -11.25 -18.30
CA HIS A 50 0.66 -11.82 -19.23
C HIS A 50 -0.34 -10.78 -19.74
N ARG A 51 -0.55 -9.68 -19.01
CA ARG A 51 -1.48 -8.59 -19.41
C ARG A 51 -1.02 -7.80 -20.64
N TRP A 52 0.28 -7.80 -20.98
CA TRP A 52 0.82 -6.97 -22.07
C TRP A 52 0.49 -7.47 -23.48
N SER A 53 0.19 -8.76 -23.68
CA SER A 53 -0.26 -9.22 -24.99
C SER A 53 -1.68 -8.76 -25.34
N ASN A 54 -2.54 -8.56 -24.32
CA ASN A 54 -3.95 -8.20 -24.48
C ASN A 54 -4.22 -6.70 -24.22
N LEU A 55 -3.50 -6.04 -23.32
CA LEU A 55 -3.60 -4.59 -23.08
C LEU A 55 -3.14 -3.77 -24.29
N LEU A 56 -2.12 -4.21 -25.03
CA LEU A 56 -1.66 -3.52 -26.24
C LEU A 56 -2.72 -3.54 -27.36
N LYS A 57 -3.64 -4.52 -27.35
CA LYS A 57 -4.81 -4.54 -28.27
C LYS A 57 -5.94 -3.63 -27.77
N LEU A 58 -6.16 -3.53 -26.46
CA LEU A 58 -7.21 -2.69 -25.85
C LEU A 58 -6.86 -1.19 -25.79
N LEU A 59 -5.58 -0.84 -25.82
CA LEU A 59 -5.11 0.55 -25.97
C LEU A 59 -5.53 1.21 -27.29
N GLN A 60 -6.11 0.44 -28.22
CA GLN A 60 -6.74 0.94 -29.44
C GLN A 60 -8.15 1.54 -29.22
N LEU A 61 -8.82 1.25 -28.10
CA LEU A 61 -10.23 1.57 -27.89
C LEU A 61 -10.50 2.59 -26.76
N PHE A 62 -9.59 2.76 -25.80
CA PHE A 62 -9.80 3.67 -24.65
C PHE A 62 -8.52 4.44 -24.28
N PRO A 63 -8.31 5.66 -24.83
CA PRO A 63 -7.02 6.35 -24.73
C PRO A 63 -6.64 6.92 -23.35
N ASN A 64 -7.57 7.08 -22.39
CA ASN A 64 -7.37 8.06 -21.31
C ASN A 64 -7.35 7.54 -19.86
N HIS A 65 -7.87 6.36 -19.52
CA HIS A 65 -7.99 5.99 -18.09
C HIS A 65 -6.79 5.19 -17.54
N PHE A 66 -6.17 4.30 -18.32
CA PHE A 66 -4.99 3.54 -17.88
C PHE A 66 -3.70 4.39 -17.81
N SER A 67 -3.67 5.51 -18.54
CA SER A 67 -2.55 6.46 -18.58
C SER A 67 -2.33 7.18 -17.23
N GLU A 68 -3.38 7.35 -16.42
CA GLU A 68 -3.25 8.04 -15.14
C GLU A 68 -2.62 7.18 -14.04
N GLN A 69 -2.76 5.86 -14.11
CA GLN A 69 -2.25 4.94 -13.10
C GLN A 69 -0.83 4.44 -13.39
N LEU A 70 -0.39 4.42 -14.65
CA LEU A 70 0.92 3.92 -15.04
C LEU A 70 1.59 4.90 -15.99
N ARG A 71 2.68 5.52 -15.54
CA ARG A 71 3.47 6.43 -16.38
C ARG A 71 4.72 5.70 -16.85
N THR A 72 4.90 5.65 -18.17
CA THR A 72 6.08 5.06 -18.79
C THR A 72 6.83 6.12 -19.58
N TYR A 73 8.12 6.28 -19.28
CA TYR A 73 9.00 7.19 -19.98
C TYR A 73 10.10 6.41 -20.69
N VAL A 74 10.45 6.88 -21.87
CA VAL A 74 11.51 6.31 -22.69
C VAL A 74 12.65 7.32 -22.82
N TRP A 75 13.87 6.80 -22.83
CA TRP A 75 15.10 7.54 -23.11
C TRP A 75 15.52 7.25 -24.55
N GLU A 76 15.59 8.30 -25.35
CA GLU A 76 15.90 8.23 -26.78
C GLU A 76 17.17 9.04 -27.09
N GLN A 77 18.07 8.45 -27.87
CA GLN A 77 19.22 9.13 -28.45
C GLN A 77 19.37 8.71 -29.91
N ASN A 78 19.54 9.66 -30.83
CA ASN A 78 19.71 9.40 -32.27
C ASN A 78 18.58 8.56 -32.91
N SER A 79 17.33 8.75 -32.46
CA SER A 79 16.16 7.94 -32.88
C SER A 79 16.20 6.47 -32.45
N GLU A 80 17.11 6.11 -31.54
CA GLU A 80 17.21 4.79 -30.94
C GLU A 80 16.77 4.84 -29.47
N LEU A 81 15.96 3.87 -29.06
CA LEU A 81 15.46 3.74 -27.70
C LEU A 81 16.46 2.95 -26.87
N ALA A 82 17.03 3.60 -25.87
CA ALA A 82 18.12 3.03 -25.08
C ALA A 82 17.75 2.78 -23.62
N GLY A 83 16.62 3.31 -23.15
CA GLY A 83 16.13 3.00 -21.82
C GLY A 83 14.64 3.24 -21.65
N VAL A 84 14.06 2.58 -20.67
CA VAL A 84 12.65 2.71 -20.29
C VAL A 84 12.53 2.68 -18.77
N VAL A 85 11.64 3.53 -18.25
CA VAL A 85 11.26 3.53 -16.83
C VAL A 85 9.75 3.53 -16.72
N ARG A 86 9.25 2.67 -15.83
CA ARG A 86 7.84 2.58 -15.47
C ARG A 86 7.65 2.96 -14.01
N VAL A 87 6.66 3.80 -13.76
CA VAL A 87 6.27 4.26 -12.43
C VAL A 87 4.77 4.27 -12.25
N SER A 88 4.32 4.02 -11.02
CA SER A 88 2.91 4.01 -10.61
C SER A 88 2.71 4.68 -9.25
N PRO A 89 1.52 5.25 -8.97
CA PRO A 89 1.17 5.66 -7.63
C PRO A 89 0.98 4.42 -6.75
N PHE A 90 1.55 4.46 -5.54
CA PHE A 90 1.46 3.39 -4.56
C PHE A 90 0.22 3.52 -3.66
N ASN A 91 -0.27 4.75 -3.48
CA ASN A 91 -1.45 5.06 -2.68
C ASN A 91 -2.45 5.93 -3.45
N HIS A 92 -3.69 5.94 -2.99
CA HIS A 92 -4.82 6.66 -3.56
C HIS A 92 -4.60 8.17 -3.56
N ALA A 93 -3.92 8.70 -2.54
CA ALA A 93 -3.54 10.12 -2.46
C ALA A 93 -2.46 10.52 -3.49
N ARG A 94 -1.83 9.54 -4.16
CA ARG A 94 -0.71 9.71 -5.10
C ARG A 94 0.49 10.47 -4.49
N SER A 95 0.64 10.44 -3.17
CA SER A 95 1.76 11.04 -2.45
C SER A 95 2.98 10.13 -2.42
N THR A 96 2.77 8.81 -2.50
CA THR A 96 3.83 7.82 -2.63
C THR A 96 3.76 7.17 -4.01
N TRP A 97 4.90 7.11 -4.69
CA TRP A 97 5.06 6.52 -6.01
C TRP A 97 6.08 5.41 -5.98
N ARG A 98 6.03 4.49 -6.93
CA ARG A 98 6.96 3.37 -7.04
C ARG A 98 7.61 3.33 -8.41
N PHE A 99 8.90 3.01 -8.43
CA PHE A 99 9.58 2.54 -9.64
C PHE A 99 9.30 1.06 -9.82
N ASP A 100 8.46 0.73 -10.80
CA ASP A 100 8.07 -0.65 -11.10
C ASP A 100 9.16 -1.37 -11.89
N GLN A 101 9.78 -0.68 -12.84
CA GLN A 101 10.82 -1.25 -13.68
C GLN A 101 11.70 -0.16 -14.28
N VAL A 102 13.01 -0.42 -14.35
CA VAL A 102 14.00 0.40 -15.05
C VAL A 102 14.88 -0.53 -15.88
N SER A 103 14.80 -0.43 -17.20
CA SER A 103 15.59 -1.22 -18.13
C SER A 103 16.39 -0.30 -19.05
N VAL A 104 17.66 -0.62 -19.26
CA VAL A 104 18.58 0.16 -20.09
C VAL A 104 19.37 -0.80 -20.95
N LEU A 105 19.56 -0.46 -22.22
CA LEU A 105 20.45 -1.22 -23.12
C LEU A 105 21.88 -1.20 -22.58
N PRO A 106 22.56 -2.36 -22.48
CA PRO A 106 23.93 -2.44 -21.97
C PRO A 106 24.92 -1.49 -22.68
N ALA A 107 24.69 -1.22 -23.97
CA ALA A 107 25.53 -0.34 -24.80
C ALA A 107 25.57 1.13 -24.33
N PHE A 108 24.56 1.59 -23.60
CA PHE A 108 24.40 3.00 -23.21
C PHE A 108 24.75 3.27 -21.74
N GLY A 109 25.16 2.26 -20.98
CA GLY A 109 25.54 2.38 -19.58
C GLY A 109 24.34 2.50 -18.64
N GLN A 110 24.04 1.41 -17.91
CA GLN A 110 22.88 1.33 -17.01
C GLN A 110 22.86 2.44 -15.94
N GLN A 111 24.02 2.82 -15.42
CA GLN A 111 24.13 3.85 -14.38
C GLN A 111 23.78 5.25 -14.89
N ASP A 112 24.28 5.64 -16.07
CA ASP A 112 24.12 6.99 -16.60
C ASP A 112 22.70 7.24 -17.10
N VAL A 113 22.20 6.35 -17.97
CA VAL A 113 20.84 6.44 -18.51
C VAL A 113 19.81 6.21 -17.39
N GLY A 114 20.04 5.22 -16.53
CA GLY A 114 19.17 4.95 -15.38
C GLY A 114 19.06 6.15 -14.46
N THR A 115 20.18 6.81 -14.15
CA THR A 115 20.19 8.02 -13.33
C THR A 115 19.42 9.17 -13.97
N GLN A 116 19.53 9.36 -15.28
CA GLN A 116 18.77 10.39 -15.99
C GLN A 116 17.26 10.10 -15.96
N LEU A 117 16.86 8.84 -16.19
CA LEU A 117 15.47 8.40 -16.11
C LEU A 117 14.87 8.58 -14.72
N LEU A 118 15.59 8.16 -13.67
CA LEU A 118 15.16 8.35 -12.28
C LEU A 118 15.01 9.84 -11.95
N ARG A 119 16.02 10.66 -12.24
CA ARG A 119 15.99 12.11 -11.99
C ARG A 119 14.85 12.81 -12.73
N TYR A 120 14.56 12.39 -13.96
CA TYR A 120 13.43 12.91 -14.72
C TYR A 120 12.11 12.63 -14.00
N CYS A 121 11.88 11.39 -13.55
CA CYS A 121 10.66 11.02 -12.82
C CYS A 121 10.51 11.80 -11.51
N LEU A 122 11.58 11.84 -10.70
CA LEU A 122 11.63 12.57 -9.43
C LEU A 122 11.33 14.07 -9.60
N LYS A 123 11.72 14.65 -10.74
CA LYS A 123 11.52 16.08 -11.04
C LYS A 123 10.12 16.37 -11.60
N ASN A 124 9.61 15.53 -12.50
CA ASN A 124 8.40 15.84 -13.28
C ASN A 124 7.11 15.33 -12.63
N ILE A 125 7.19 14.34 -11.74
CA ILE A 125 6.02 13.89 -10.98
C ILE A 125 5.97 14.67 -9.66
N TRP A 126 5.28 15.81 -9.72
CA TRP A 126 5.18 16.79 -8.63
C TRP A 126 4.26 16.34 -7.47
N GLU A 127 3.34 15.41 -7.73
CA GLU A 127 2.48 14.82 -6.71
C GLU A 127 3.23 13.84 -5.78
N ALA A 128 4.34 13.27 -6.27
CA ALA A 128 5.15 12.28 -5.55
C ALA A 128 6.06 12.91 -4.49
N ARG A 129 5.70 12.78 -3.22
CA ARG A 129 6.52 13.18 -2.07
C ARG A 129 7.51 12.09 -1.68
N THR A 130 7.12 10.84 -1.86
CA THR A 130 7.92 9.67 -1.51
C THR A 130 7.98 8.71 -2.67
N TRP A 131 9.15 8.11 -2.87
CA TRP A 131 9.42 7.14 -3.90
C TRP A 131 9.82 5.81 -3.28
N LEU A 132 9.29 4.73 -3.83
CA LEU A 132 9.53 3.35 -3.46
C LEU A 132 10.15 2.59 -4.62
N THR A 133 10.90 1.56 -4.31
CA THR A 133 11.32 0.55 -5.27
C THR A 133 11.60 -0.74 -4.53
N GLU A 134 11.49 -1.84 -5.24
CA GLU A 134 11.78 -3.17 -4.74
C GLU A 134 12.78 -3.82 -5.69
N ILE A 135 13.90 -4.29 -5.15
CA ILE A 135 15.02 -4.76 -5.95
C ILE A 135 15.50 -6.09 -5.35
N GLU A 136 15.67 -7.09 -6.18
CA GLU A 136 16.28 -8.36 -5.76
C GLU A 136 17.69 -8.14 -5.21
N ILE A 137 18.02 -8.79 -4.10
CA ILE A 137 19.29 -8.56 -3.39
C ILE A 137 20.51 -8.94 -4.27
N ASN A 138 20.36 -9.92 -5.17
CA ASN A 138 21.42 -10.35 -6.07
C ASN A 138 21.72 -9.35 -7.20
N GLN A 139 20.80 -8.41 -7.49
CA GLN A 139 20.94 -7.41 -8.55
C GLN A 139 21.78 -6.20 -8.12
N SER A 140 23.08 -6.44 -7.91
CA SER A 140 24.03 -5.42 -7.42
C SER A 140 24.07 -4.13 -8.26
N ALA A 141 23.94 -4.22 -9.58
CA ALA A 141 23.92 -3.06 -10.48
C ALA A 141 22.67 -2.17 -10.26
N ALA A 142 21.49 -2.79 -10.10
CA ALA A 142 20.25 -2.08 -9.80
C ALA A 142 20.32 -1.44 -8.41
N LEU A 143 20.77 -2.18 -7.39
CA LEU A 143 20.99 -1.64 -6.04
C LEU A 143 21.95 -0.44 -6.04
N ALA A 144 23.05 -0.53 -6.79
CA ALA A 144 24.00 0.57 -6.94
C ALA A 144 23.35 1.80 -7.58
N LEU A 145 22.51 1.62 -8.61
CA LEU A 145 21.79 2.71 -9.29
C LEU A 145 20.87 3.46 -8.33
N TYR A 146 20.06 2.74 -7.55
CA TYR A 146 19.14 3.37 -6.60
C TYR A 146 19.86 4.01 -5.41
N ARG A 147 20.88 3.35 -4.85
CA ARG A 147 21.74 3.94 -3.79
C ARG A 147 22.45 5.21 -4.27
N HIS A 148 23.00 5.21 -5.48
CA HIS A 148 23.63 6.39 -6.09
C HIS A 148 22.62 7.55 -6.25
N ASN A 149 21.35 7.22 -6.48
CA ASN A 149 20.25 8.17 -6.54
C ASN A 149 19.56 8.40 -5.18
N GLY A 150 20.23 8.14 -4.06
CA GLY A 150 19.79 8.55 -2.72
C GLY A 150 18.63 7.74 -2.15
N PHE A 151 18.34 6.55 -2.68
CA PHE A 151 17.41 5.62 -2.05
C PHE A 151 18.07 4.95 -0.84
N GLN A 152 17.29 4.78 0.21
CA GLN A 152 17.68 4.15 1.46
C GLN A 152 16.90 2.84 1.67
N PRO A 153 17.53 1.78 2.18
CA PRO A 153 16.84 0.55 2.57
C PRO A 153 15.71 0.83 3.56
N LEU A 154 14.56 0.16 3.38
CA LEU A 154 13.38 0.30 4.22
C LEU A 154 12.99 -1.01 4.91
N ALA A 155 12.91 -2.10 4.16
CA ALA A 155 12.56 -3.42 4.66
C ALA A 155 13.07 -4.51 3.69
N GLN A 156 13.36 -5.69 4.21
CA GLN A 156 13.61 -6.89 3.40
C GLN A 156 12.30 -7.67 3.25
N ILE A 157 12.07 -8.20 2.05
CA ILE A 157 10.93 -9.06 1.74
C ILE A 157 11.46 -10.40 1.28
N THR A 158 10.90 -11.45 1.86
CA THR A 158 11.20 -12.84 1.52
C THR A 158 9.97 -13.44 0.87
N TYR A 159 10.16 -14.06 -0.30
CA TYR A 159 9.12 -14.76 -1.04
C TYR A 159 9.18 -16.25 -0.76
N TRP A 160 8.03 -16.83 -0.44
CA TRP A 160 7.88 -18.21 -0.04
C TRP A 160 6.94 -18.96 -0.98
N SER A 161 7.23 -20.24 -1.24
CA SER A 161 6.35 -21.19 -1.92
C SER A 161 5.95 -22.31 -0.97
N LEU A 162 4.66 -22.63 -0.94
CA LEU A 162 4.15 -23.86 -0.34
C LEU A 162 3.71 -24.80 -1.45
N GLU A 163 4.35 -25.96 -1.53
CA GLU A 163 4.04 -26.97 -2.52
C GLU A 163 2.67 -27.62 -2.27
N PRO A 164 2.01 -28.16 -3.30
CA PRO A 164 0.68 -28.76 -3.17
C PRO A 164 0.58 -29.84 -2.09
N GLU A 165 1.64 -30.62 -1.87
CA GLU A 165 1.71 -31.67 -0.85
C GLU A 165 1.62 -31.07 0.57
N GLN A 166 2.32 -29.96 0.81
CA GLN A 166 2.31 -29.23 2.08
C GLN A 166 0.94 -28.59 2.32
N LEU A 167 0.33 -28.03 1.27
CA LEU A 167 -1.01 -27.47 1.34
C LEU A 167 -2.06 -28.53 1.67
N GLN A 168 -1.94 -29.74 1.10
CA GLN A 168 -2.82 -30.86 1.43
C GLN A 168 -2.70 -31.24 2.91
N GLU A 169 -1.48 -31.35 3.43
CA GLU A 169 -1.25 -31.64 4.85
C GLU A 169 -1.87 -30.56 5.75
N LEU A 170 -1.61 -29.28 5.46
CA LEU A 170 -2.16 -28.16 6.21
C LEU A 170 -3.69 -28.12 6.17
N ALA A 171 -4.30 -28.49 5.04
CA ALA A 171 -5.75 -28.49 4.85
C ALA A 171 -6.48 -29.57 5.66
N THR A 172 -5.77 -30.62 6.14
CA THR A 172 -6.39 -31.68 6.96
C THR A 172 -6.84 -31.20 8.34
N ARG A 173 -6.22 -30.14 8.85
CA ARG A 173 -6.54 -29.54 10.13
C ARG A 173 -7.76 -28.62 10.01
N GLU A 174 -8.61 -28.60 11.03
CA GLU A 174 -9.69 -27.62 11.14
C GLU A 174 -9.16 -26.31 11.76
N PRO A 175 -9.27 -25.16 11.07
CA PRO A 175 -8.77 -23.88 11.57
C PRO A 175 -9.71 -23.27 12.60
N ALA A 176 -9.16 -22.80 13.71
CA ALA A 176 -9.89 -22.09 14.75
C ALA A 176 -9.93 -20.58 14.46
N LEU A 177 -10.80 -20.17 13.52
CA LEU A 177 -10.96 -18.77 13.11
C LEU A 177 -12.29 -18.18 13.64
N PRO A 178 -12.29 -17.54 14.83
CA PRO A 178 -13.50 -16.91 15.33
C PRO A 178 -13.88 -15.69 14.48
N ASN A 179 -15.14 -15.63 14.04
CA ASN A 179 -15.70 -14.50 13.28
C ASN A 179 -14.87 -14.12 12.03
N LEU A 180 -14.58 -15.11 11.19
CA LEU A 180 -14.07 -14.84 9.85
C LEU A 180 -15.18 -14.22 9.00
N LEU A 181 -14.96 -13.01 8.52
CA LEU A 181 -15.94 -12.22 7.77
C LEU A 181 -15.40 -11.84 6.39
N PRO A 182 -16.26 -11.79 5.35
CA PRO A 182 -15.87 -11.26 4.05
C PRO A 182 -15.59 -9.77 4.14
N VAL A 183 -14.69 -9.29 3.28
CA VAL A 183 -14.27 -7.88 3.27
C VAL A 183 -15.22 -7.03 2.44
N ASN A 184 -15.75 -5.97 3.03
CA ASN A 184 -16.54 -4.94 2.36
C ASN A 184 -15.91 -3.55 2.50
N ASN A 185 -16.36 -2.59 1.69
CA ASN A 185 -15.89 -1.20 1.76
C ASN A 185 -16.17 -0.51 3.10
N ALA A 186 -17.15 -1.01 3.87
CA ALA A 186 -17.43 -0.52 5.22
C ALA A 186 -16.34 -0.92 6.23
N ASP A 187 -15.61 -2.00 5.96
CA ASP A 187 -14.57 -2.54 6.83
C ASP A 187 -13.20 -1.88 6.60
N ALA A 188 -13.09 -1.01 5.59
CA ALA A 188 -11.85 -0.30 5.26
C ALA A 188 -11.16 0.38 6.47
N PRO A 189 -11.87 1.01 7.42
CA PRO A 189 -11.23 1.54 8.63
C PRO A 189 -10.60 0.46 9.51
N LEU A 190 -11.21 -0.73 9.63
CA LEU A 190 -10.68 -1.84 10.41
C LEU A 190 -9.41 -2.39 9.76
N LEU A 191 -9.42 -2.55 8.45
CA LEU A 191 -8.24 -3.00 7.69
C LEU A 191 -7.10 -1.99 7.75
N TYR A 192 -7.41 -0.69 7.66
CA TYR A 192 -6.42 0.37 7.84
C TYR A 192 -5.77 0.34 9.23
N GLN A 193 -6.55 0.07 10.28
CA GLN A 193 -6.03 -0.06 11.65
C GLN A 193 -5.13 -1.29 11.79
N LEU A 194 -5.54 -2.44 11.24
CA LEU A 194 -4.75 -3.67 11.24
C LEU A 194 -3.42 -3.47 10.49
N ASP A 195 -3.48 -2.92 9.29
CA ASP A 195 -2.31 -2.60 8.46
C ASP A 195 -1.34 -1.68 9.21
N THR A 196 -1.87 -0.60 9.81
CA THR A 196 -1.11 0.33 10.67
C THR A 196 -0.45 -0.37 11.86
N ALA A 197 -1.16 -1.29 12.54
CA ALA A 197 -0.65 -1.98 13.70
C ALA A 197 0.41 -3.04 13.36
N SER A 198 0.38 -3.56 12.13
CA SER A 198 1.27 -4.61 11.64
C SER A 198 2.59 -4.10 11.05
N MET A 199 2.79 -2.77 11.01
CA MET A 199 3.94 -2.14 10.36
C MET A 199 4.71 -1.16 11.27
N PRO A 200 6.04 -1.10 11.15
CA PRO A 200 6.84 -0.09 11.83
C PRO A 200 6.47 1.34 11.42
N PRO A 201 6.65 2.34 12.31
CA PRO A 201 6.31 3.74 12.02
C PRO A 201 6.95 4.32 10.76
N LEU A 202 8.22 3.97 10.48
CA LEU A 202 8.94 4.45 9.29
C LEU A 202 8.32 3.91 8.00
N VAL A 203 8.00 2.62 7.96
CA VAL A 203 7.34 1.96 6.82
C VAL A 203 5.96 2.58 6.59
N ARG A 204 5.18 2.75 7.66
CA ARG A 204 3.88 3.41 7.61
C ARG A 204 3.96 4.82 7.02
N GLN A 205 4.93 5.62 7.47
CA GLN A 205 5.13 6.98 6.98
C GLN A 205 5.47 7.00 5.48
N VAL A 206 6.35 6.10 5.04
CA VAL A 206 6.74 6.01 3.63
C VAL A 206 5.56 5.59 2.75
N PHE A 207 4.76 4.63 3.21
CA PHE A 207 3.60 4.15 2.48
C PHE A 207 2.47 5.17 2.40
N ASP A 208 2.32 6.02 3.42
CA ASP A 208 1.32 7.10 3.50
C ASP A 208 -0.10 6.61 3.11
N ARG A 209 -0.43 5.39 3.52
CA ARG A 209 -1.73 4.77 3.25
C ARG A 209 -2.80 5.36 4.17
N HIS A 210 -4.01 5.43 3.63
CA HIS A 210 -5.20 5.99 4.24
C HIS A 210 -6.37 5.00 4.06
N VAL A 211 -7.47 5.24 4.77
CA VAL A 211 -8.69 4.39 4.70
C VAL A 211 -9.21 4.20 3.27
N GLN A 212 -8.99 5.18 2.37
CA GLN A 212 -9.41 5.08 0.98
C GLN A 212 -8.65 3.99 0.21
N ASP A 213 -7.42 3.67 0.59
CA ASP A 213 -6.60 2.63 -0.04
C ASP A 213 -7.14 1.21 0.17
N PHE A 214 -8.01 1.02 1.18
CA PHE A 214 -8.60 -0.28 1.52
C PHE A 214 -10.03 -0.43 0.98
N LYS A 215 -10.52 0.57 0.25
CA LYS A 215 -11.82 0.48 -0.42
C LYS A 215 -11.63 -0.13 -1.80
N ALA A 216 -12.42 -1.15 -2.11
CA ALA A 216 -12.56 -1.60 -3.48
C ALA A 216 -13.21 -0.48 -4.30
N ASN A 217 -12.50 -0.02 -5.33
CA ASN A 217 -13.07 0.89 -6.32
C ASN A 217 -14.19 0.15 -7.05
N VAL A 218 -15.45 0.56 -6.83
CA VAL A 218 -16.64 -0.03 -7.48
C VAL A 218 -16.51 0.00 -9.00
N VAL A 219 -15.78 0.99 -9.55
CA VAL A 219 -15.46 1.09 -10.97
C VAL A 219 -14.46 0.00 -11.42
N ALA A 220 -13.45 -0.32 -10.60
CA ALA A 220 -12.55 -1.45 -10.87
C ALA A 220 -13.30 -2.79 -10.82
N SER A 221 -14.30 -2.93 -9.95
CA SER A 221 -15.21 -4.09 -9.87
C SER A 221 -16.15 -4.23 -11.07
N LEU A 222 -16.61 -3.11 -11.66
CA LEU A 222 -17.47 -3.12 -12.85
C LEU A 222 -16.68 -3.45 -14.14
N TRP A 223 -15.44 -2.98 -14.24
CA TRP A 223 -14.57 -3.31 -15.39
C TRP A 223 -13.97 -4.72 -15.31
N SER A 224 -13.73 -5.24 -14.10
CA SER A 224 -13.45 -6.67 -13.92
C SER A 224 -14.65 -7.53 -14.35
N GLY A 225 -15.89 -7.08 -14.10
CA GLY A 225 -17.11 -7.74 -14.60
C GLY A 225 -17.20 -7.88 -16.13
N LEU A 226 -16.64 -6.94 -16.90
CA LEU A 226 -16.55 -7.04 -18.37
C LEU A 226 -15.29 -7.80 -18.86
N GLN A 227 -14.24 -7.88 -18.03
CA GLN A 227 -13.03 -8.68 -18.28
C GLN A 227 -13.14 -10.14 -17.76
N LEU A 228 -14.23 -10.48 -17.06
CA LEU A 228 -14.48 -11.79 -16.45
C LEU A 228 -14.82 -12.90 -17.47
N TRP A 229 -14.98 -12.58 -18.76
CA TRP A 229 -15.22 -13.59 -19.79
C TRP A 229 -13.99 -14.43 -20.17
N GLY A 230 -12.86 -14.28 -19.48
CA GLY A 230 -11.70 -15.15 -19.70
C GLY A 230 -10.60 -15.13 -18.63
N GLN A 231 -10.84 -14.61 -17.42
CA GLN A 231 -9.83 -14.63 -16.36
C GLN A 231 -9.87 -15.95 -15.58
N PRO A 232 -8.76 -16.72 -15.53
CA PRO A 232 -8.67 -18.01 -14.84
C PRO A 232 -8.39 -17.86 -13.33
N GLN A 233 -8.64 -16.71 -12.71
CA GLN A 233 -8.29 -16.45 -11.31
C GLN A 233 -9.50 -15.99 -10.50
N GLU A 234 -9.61 -16.48 -9.25
CA GLU A 234 -10.66 -16.15 -8.30
C GLU A 234 -10.07 -15.48 -7.06
N LEU A 235 -10.57 -14.29 -6.73
CA LEU A 235 -10.07 -13.47 -5.64
C LEU A 235 -10.96 -13.65 -4.41
N VAL A 236 -10.37 -14.12 -3.30
CA VAL A 236 -11.04 -14.25 -2.01
C VAL A 236 -10.37 -13.34 -0.99
N ARG A 237 -11.17 -12.57 -0.26
CA ARG A 237 -10.73 -11.63 0.78
C ARG A 237 -11.56 -11.81 2.04
N ALA A 238 -10.89 -12.02 3.16
CA ALA A 238 -11.56 -12.13 4.45
C ALA A 238 -10.70 -11.58 5.57
N TYR A 239 -11.34 -11.24 6.68
CA TYR A 239 -10.68 -10.77 7.89
C TYR A 239 -11.27 -11.42 9.13
N VAL A 240 -10.47 -11.53 10.18
CA VAL A 240 -10.85 -12.08 11.48
C VAL A 240 -11.20 -10.91 12.40
N PHE A 241 -12.44 -10.90 12.88
CA PHE A 241 -12.93 -9.84 13.76
C PHE A 241 -12.90 -10.25 15.23
N GLU A 242 -12.31 -9.41 16.08
CA GLU A 242 -12.33 -9.61 17.53
C GLU A 242 -13.40 -8.72 18.18
N PRO A 243 -14.50 -9.28 18.72
CA PRO A 243 -15.61 -8.49 19.26
C PRO A 243 -15.25 -7.64 20.47
N GLN A 244 -14.30 -8.11 21.29
CA GLN A 244 -13.92 -7.42 22.54
C GLN A 244 -13.24 -6.09 22.26
N ARG A 245 -12.31 -6.05 21.30
CA ARG A 245 -11.58 -4.83 20.91
C ARG A 245 -12.23 -4.10 19.75
N LYS A 246 -13.25 -4.71 19.11
CA LYS A 246 -13.90 -4.22 17.89
C LYS A 246 -12.88 -3.90 16.80
N ALA A 247 -11.91 -4.79 16.61
CA ALA A 247 -10.79 -4.61 15.71
C ALA A 247 -10.64 -5.83 14.79
N ALA A 248 -10.11 -5.60 13.59
CA ALA A 248 -9.59 -6.68 12.75
C ALA A 248 -8.23 -7.11 13.31
N ILE A 249 -8.06 -8.41 13.56
CA ILE A 249 -6.83 -8.99 14.12
C ILE A 249 -6.05 -9.82 13.11
N GLY A 250 -6.68 -10.18 11.99
CA GLY A 250 -6.06 -10.84 10.86
C GLY A 250 -6.81 -10.52 9.56
N TYR A 251 -6.11 -10.50 8.45
CA TYR A 251 -6.62 -10.26 7.10
C TYR A 251 -5.84 -11.14 6.14
N PHE A 252 -6.52 -11.72 5.16
CA PHE A 252 -5.87 -12.33 4.02
C PHE A 252 -6.58 -12.00 2.72
N GLU A 253 -5.80 -12.04 1.65
CA GLU A 253 -6.24 -11.96 0.27
C GLU A 253 -5.57 -13.09 -0.50
N ILE A 254 -6.33 -13.89 -1.23
CA ILE A 254 -5.79 -14.98 -2.04
C ILE A 254 -6.37 -14.93 -3.46
N ASN A 255 -5.48 -15.00 -4.45
CA ASN A 255 -5.79 -15.19 -5.86
C ASN A 255 -5.63 -16.67 -6.21
N LEU A 256 -6.74 -17.32 -6.51
CA LEU A 256 -6.81 -18.75 -6.77
C LEU A 256 -6.80 -19.02 -8.27
N CYS A 257 -5.82 -19.78 -8.80
CA CYS A 257 -5.80 -20.17 -10.21
C CYS A 257 -6.76 -21.34 -10.46
N ARG A 258 -7.74 -21.15 -11.35
CA ARG A 258 -8.73 -22.15 -11.73
C ARG A 258 -8.18 -23.29 -12.58
N ASN A 259 -7.10 -23.04 -13.31
CA ASN A 259 -6.56 -23.97 -14.30
C ASN A 259 -5.24 -24.63 -13.87
N GLY A 260 -4.69 -24.27 -12.70
CA GLY A 260 -3.38 -24.74 -12.24
C GLY A 260 -2.19 -24.28 -13.09
N SER A 261 -2.40 -23.35 -14.04
CA SER A 261 -1.34 -22.86 -14.94
C SER A 261 -0.33 -21.95 -14.26
N GLN A 262 -0.71 -21.38 -13.11
CA GLN A 262 0.09 -20.44 -12.33
C GLN A 262 -0.09 -20.77 -10.85
N PRO A 263 0.90 -20.44 -10.01
CA PRO A 263 0.77 -20.52 -8.56
C PRO A 263 -0.44 -19.73 -8.05
N HIS A 264 -1.00 -20.17 -6.93
CA HIS A 264 -1.86 -19.34 -6.10
C HIS A 264 -1.04 -18.24 -5.45
N GLU A 265 -1.61 -17.06 -5.25
CA GLU A 265 -0.90 -15.93 -4.65
C GLU A 265 -1.68 -15.42 -3.46
N ALA A 266 -1.06 -15.35 -2.30
CA ALA A 266 -1.67 -14.86 -1.09
C ALA A 266 -0.90 -13.72 -0.46
N ARG A 267 -1.65 -12.81 0.14
CA ARG A 267 -1.17 -11.82 1.09
C ARG A 267 -1.81 -12.08 2.43
N LEU A 268 -0.99 -11.98 3.46
CA LEU A 268 -1.41 -12.18 4.84
C LEU A 268 -1.05 -10.93 5.64
N THR A 269 -1.88 -10.55 6.60
CA THR A 269 -1.58 -9.49 7.55
C THR A 269 -2.19 -9.87 8.89
N VAL A 270 -1.36 -9.99 9.91
CA VAL A 270 -1.79 -10.37 11.26
C VAL A 270 -1.32 -9.31 12.23
N HIS A 271 -2.17 -8.97 13.19
CA HIS A 271 -1.79 -8.04 14.24
C HIS A 271 -0.70 -8.69 15.11
N PRO A 272 0.39 -7.98 15.46
CA PRO A 272 1.53 -8.56 16.19
C PRO A 272 1.21 -9.11 17.60
N ALA A 273 0.00 -8.87 18.13
CA ALA A 273 -0.45 -9.41 19.41
C ALA A 273 -1.21 -10.74 19.26
N TYR A 274 -1.44 -11.17 18.02
CA TYR A 274 -2.27 -12.32 17.65
C TYR A 274 -1.52 -13.25 16.67
N THR A 275 -0.20 -13.38 16.82
CA THR A 275 0.66 -14.18 15.94
C THR A 275 0.26 -15.65 15.86
N TRP A 276 -0.46 -16.15 16.87
CA TRP A 276 -1.11 -17.47 16.85
C TRP A 276 -2.08 -17.68 15.68
N LEU A 277 -2.54 -16.61 15.02
CA LEU A 277 -3.41 -16.67 13.83
C LEU A 277 -2.70 -17.14 12.57
N TYR A 278 -1.36 -17.06 12.48
CA TYR A 278 -0.63 -17.46 11.27
C TYR A 278 -0.95 -18.91 10.85
N PRO A 279 -0.84 -19.92 11.75
CA PRO A 279 -1.29 -21.27 11.44
C PRO A 279 -2.75 -21.38 11.00
N GLU A 280 -3.67 -20.71 11.70
CA GLU A 280 -5.11 -20.84 11.43
C GLU A 280 -5.47 -20.27 10.06
N LEU A 281 -4.90 -19.12 9.71
CA LEU A 281 -5.14 -18.46 8.43
C LEU A 281 -4.48 -19.22 7.28
N LEU A 282 -3.26 -19.74 7.46
CA LEU A 282 -2.59 -20.55 6.44
C LEU A 282 -3.31 -21.89 6.21
N THR A 283 -3.76 -22.57 7.27
CA THR A 283 -4.62 -23.75 7.15
C THR A 283 -5.90 -23.43 6.38
N HIS A 284 -6.56 -22.32 6.70
CA HIS A 284 -7.78 -21.93 5.98
C HIS A 284 -7.51 -21.61 4.50
N MET A 285 -6.43 -20.87 4.19
CA MET A 285 -6.02 -20.63 2.80
C MET A 285 -5.69 -21.94 2.07
N ALA A 286 -5.02 -22.89 2.73
CA ALA A 286 -4.74 -24.20 2.17
C ALA A 286 -6.01 -25.02 1.88
N GLN A 287 -7.07 -24.87 2.69
CA GLN A 287 -8.38 -25.47 2.40
C GLN A 287 -9.03 -24.84 1.17
N LEU A 288 -8.90 -23.52 0.98
CA LEU A 288 -9.43 -22.83 -0.20
C LEU A 288 -8.74 -23.28 -1.49
N THR A 289 -7.43 -23.60 -1.46
CA THR A 289 -6.71 -24.09 -2.64
C THR A 289 -7.14 -25.50 -3.06
N GLN A 290 -7.62 -26.35 -2.15
CA GLN A 290 -8.03 -27.73 -2.47
C GLN A 290 -9.20 -27.83 -3.46
N VAL A 291 -9.98 -26.76 -3.63
CA VAL A 291 -11.10 -26.71 -4.59
C VAL A 291 -10.60 -26.61 -6.03
N TYR A 292 -9.34 -26.21 -6.23
CA TYR A 292 -8.74 -25.95 -7.53
C TYR A 292 -7.65 -26.97 -7.87
N PRO A 293 -7.19 -27.04 -9.14
CA PRO A 293 -6.09 -27.93 -9.51
C PRO A 293 -4.84 -27.67 -8.66
N ALA A 294 -4.11 -28.73 -8.34
CA ALA A 294 -2.90 -28.66 -7.54
C ALA A 294 -1.90 -27.67 -8.13
N ALA A 295 -1.67 -26.57 -7.40
CA ALA A 295 -0.70 -25.54 -7.71
C ALA A 295 -0.10 -25.02 -6.39
N PRO A 296 1.17 -24.58 -6.41
CA PRO A 296 1.82 -24.05 -5.21
C PRO A 296 1.18 -22.73 -4.78
N LEU A 297 1.26 -22.42 -3.48
CA LEU A 297 0.82 -21.15 -2.90
C LEU A 297 2.03 -20.27 -2.59
N GLN A 298 2.07 -19.10 -3.21
CA GLN A 298 3.12 -18.12 -3.03
C GLN A 298 2.66 -16.99 -2.11
N LEU A 299 3.52 -16.59 -1.19
CA LEU A 299 3.28 -15.49 -0.28
C LEU A 299 4.55 -14.74 0.10
N ASP A 300 4.38 -13.50 0.51
CA ASP A 300 5.46 -12.64 1.00
C ASP A 300 5.50 -12.55 2.53
N SER A 301 6.71 -12.36 3.05
CA SER A 301 6.97 -12.00 4.43
C SER A 301 7.99 -10.87 4.50
N THR A 302 7.81 -9.96 5.46
CA THR A 302 8.79 -8.92 5.76
C THR A 302 9.61 -9.21 7.00
N ASP A 303 10.82 -8.67 7.03
CA ASP A 303 11.74 -8.72 8.18
C ASP A 303 11.15 -8.23 9.52
N TYR A 304 10.18 -7.31 9.49
CA TYR A 304 9.47 -6.83 10.68
C TYR A 304 8.29 -7.71 11.12
N GLN A 305 8.11 -8.89 10.53
CA GLN A 305 7.10 -9.89 10.90
C GLN A 305 7.73 -11.28 11.07
N PRO A 306 8.69 -11.43 12.01
CA PRO A 306 9.51 -12.64 12.12
C PRO A 306 8.71 -13.91 12.44
N GLU A 307 7.59 -13.80 13.15
CA GLU A 307 6.75 -14.95 13.50
C GLU A 307 6.10 -15.59 12.27
N ARG A 308 5.88 -14.80 11.20
CA ARG A 308 5.41 -15.35 9.92
C ARG A 308 6.50 -16.17 9.26
N GLU A 309 7.72 -15.65 9.19
CA GLU A 309 8.86 -16.35 8.59
C GLU A 309 9.18 -17.63 9.33
N GLU A 310 9.20 -17.58 10.68
CA GLU A 310 9.43 -18.75 11.52
C GLU A 310 8.37 -19.83 11.27
N TYR A 311 7.09 -19.44 11.17
CA TYR A 311 6.04 -20.40 10.89
C TYR A 311 6.13 -20.98 9.47
N LEU A 312 6.47 -20.16 8.46
CA LEU A 312 6.66 -20.64 7.09
C LEU A 312 7.82 -21.64 6.97
N GLN A 313 8.92 -21.36 7.67
CA GLN A 313 10.04 -22.31 7.78
C GLN A 313 9.61 -23.60 8.49
N GLN A 314 8.80 -23.50 9.56
CA GLN A 314 8.31 -24.66 10.30
C GLN A 314 7.46 -25.60 9.44
N VAL A 315 6.61 -25.05 8.56
CA VAL A 315 5.78 -25.86 7.63
C VAL A 315 6.56 -26.29 6.38
N GLY A 316 7.85 -25.97 6.31
CA GLY A 316 8.76 -26.38 5.24
C GLY A 316 8.63 -25.58 3.95
N ALA A 317 8.08 -24.36 3.98
CA ALA A 317 7.95 -23.52 2.79
C ALA A 317 9.31 -23.31 2.11
N GLU A 318 9.33 -23.38 0.79
CA GLU A 318 10.52 -23.13 -0.02
C GLU A 318 10.78 -21.62 -0.10
N HIS A 319 12.03 -21.22 0.15
CA HIS A 319 12.48 -19.85 -0.04
C HIS A 319 12.75 -19.60 -1.53
N LEU A 320 11.94 -18.76 -2.16
CA LEU A 320 12.07 -18.46 -3.58
C LEU A 320 13.12 -17.38 -3.82
N ASP A 321 12.85 -16.17 -3.35
CA ASP A 321 13.65 -14.98 -3.62
C ASP A 321 13.61 -14.01 -2.44
N GLN A 322 14.60 -13.12 -2.40
CA GLN A 322 14.68 -12.07 -1.41
C GLN A 322 14.91 -10.72 -2.08
N THR A 323 14.09 -9.74 -1.72
CA THR A 323 14.15 -8.38 -2.25
C THR A 323 14.38 -7.36 -1.13
N LEU A 324 14.95 -6.23 -1.52
CA LEU A 324 15.15 -5.07 -0.68
C LEU A 324 14.20 -3.97 -1.13
N MET A 325 13.26 -3.62 -0.26
CA MET A 325 12.47 -2.43 -0.41
C MET A 325 13.33 -1.22 -0.05
N MET A 326 13.34 -0.22 -0.92
CA MET A 326 14.05 1.03 -0.72
C MET A 326 13.13 2.22 -0.91
N SER A 327 13.43 3.32 -0.21
CA SER A 327 12.65 4.54 -0.29
C SER A 327 13.50 5.80 -0.43
N ARG A 328 12.90 6.84 -1.01
CA ARG A 328 13.47 8.19 -1.06
C ARG A 328 12.37 9.24 -0.94
N SER A 329 12.52 10.18 -0.01
CA SER A 329 11.69 11.37 0.04
C SER A 329 12.20 12.46 -0.91
N VAL A 330 11.29 13.15 -1.59
CA VAL A 330 11.58 14.30 -2.44
C VAL A 330 10.79 15.50 -1.93
N TRP A 331 11.49 16.61 -1.71
CA TRP A 331 10.85 17.87 -1.37
C TRP A 331 10.66 18.71 -2.63
N HIS A 332 9.42 18.80 -3.10
CA HIS A 332 9.05 19.82 -4.07
C HIS A 332 8.73 21.10 -3.32
N LYS A 333 9.44 22.18 -3.64
CA LYS A 333 9.04 23.51 -3.17
C LYS A 333 7.67 23.78 -3.77
N LEU A 334 6.62 23.71 -2.94
CA LEU A 334 5.28 24.13 -3.30
C LEU A 334 5.42 25.56 -3.83
N ARG A 335 5.38 25.72 -5.15
CA ARG A 335 5.00 27.01 -5.71
C ARG A 335 3.55 27.12 -5.30
N GLU A 336 3.29 27.91 -4.26
CA GLU A 336 2.01 28.58 -4.14
C GLU A 336 1.85 29.36 -5.45
N SER A 337 1.31 28.68 -6.46
CA SER A 337 0.60 29.37 -7.51
C SER A 337 -0.45 30.13 -6.72
N ARG A 338 -0.25 31.44 -6.55
CA ARG A 338 -1.32 32.37 -6.17
C ARG A 338 -2.55 31.86 -6.89
N SER A 339 -3.48 31.25 -6.15
CA SER A 339 -4.79 30.98 -6.68
C SER A 339 -5.20 32.32 -7.28
N ILE A 340 -5.42 32.33 -8.59
CA ILE A 340 -6.09 33.44 -9.23
C ILE A 340 -7.37 33.54 -8.41
N SER A 341 -7.43 34.60 -7.60
CA SER A 341 -8.48 34.81 -6.63
C SER A 341 -9.79 34.76 -7.40
N PHE A 342 -10.57 33.71 -7.19
CA PHE A 342 -11.96 33.65 -7.67
C PHE A 342 -12.82 34.73 -6.99
N ASP A 343 -12.27 35.51 -6.06
CA ASP A 343 -12.86 36.72 -5.46
C ASP A 343 -13.11 37.85 -6.47
N THR A 344 -12.62 37.76 -7.72
CA THR A 344 -12.94 38.73 -8.78
C THR A 344 -13.83 38.16 -9.90
N LEU A 345 -14.38 36.96 -9.74
CA LEU A 345 -15.49 36.52 -10.59
C LEU A 345 -16.79 37.02 -9.96
N GLN A 346 -17.45 37.92 -10.69
CA GLN A 346 -18.67 38.68 -10.43
C GLN A 346 -19.94 37.83 -10.13
N LEU A 347 -19.84 36.77 -9.33
CA LEU A 347 -20.98 35.96 -8.91
C LEU A 347 -21.93 36.71 -7.97
N SER A 348 -21.45 37.79 -7.33
CA SER A 348 -22.28 38.68 -6.51
C SER A 348 -23.28 39.51 -7.36
N GLU A 349 -22.96 39.79 -8.62
CA GLU A 349 -23.82 40.60 -9.50
C GLU A 349 -24.96 39.78 -10.12
N MET A 350 -24.80 38.47 -10.33
CA MET A 350 -25.86 37.62 -10.89
C MET A 350 -26.91 37.15 -9.85
N LEU A 351 -26.62 37.24 -8.55
CA LEU A 351 -27.53 36.80 -7.47
C LEU A 351 -28.40 37.92 -6.87
N GLN A 352 -28.33 39.15 -7.39
CA GLN A 352 -29.16 40.27 -6.91
C GLN A 352 -30.66 40.11 -7.22
N GLY A 353 -31.05 39.15 -8.08
CA GLY A 353 -32.44 38.88 -8.45
C GLY A 353 -33.26 38.01 -7.48
N LEU A 354 -32.66 37.51 -6.39
CA LEU A 354 -33.30 36.58 -5.45
C LEU A 354 -33.40 37.13 -4.01
N GLN A 355 -33.58 38.43 -3.83
CA GLN A 355 -33.94 38.99 -2.52
C GLN A 355 -35.47 39.08 -2.38
N PRO A 356 -36.09 38.35 -1.44
CA PRO A 356 -37.50 38.54 -1.12
C PRO A 356 -37.69 39.87 -0.38
N ASN A 357 -38.58 40.69 -0.91
CA ASN A 357 -38.91 42.03 -0.43
C ASN A 357 -39.72 41.92 0.90
N HIS A 358 -39.06 42.11 2.03
CA HIS A 358 -39.73 42.29 3.32
C HIS A 358 -39.32 43.62 3.95
N ASN A 359 -40.30 44.53 4.06
CA ASN A 359 -40.18 45.80 4.78
C ASN A 359 -39.73 45.58 6.23
N PRO A 360 -38.77 46.36 6.75
CA PRO A 360 -38.40 46.28 8.16
C PRO A 360 -39.44 46.97 9.05
N VAL A 361 -39.92 46.24 10.06
CA VAL A 361 -40.71 46.78 11.18
C VAL A 361 -39.75 47.44 12.17
N PRO A 362 -39.99 48.68 12.64
CA PRO A 362 -39.08 49.39 13.53
C PRO A 362 -39.33 49.00 15.00
N GLY A 363 -38.38 48.28 15.60
CA GLY A 363 -38.34 47.97 17.04
C GLY A 363 -37.10 48.57 17.70
N ARG A 364 -37.32 49.55 18.58
CA ARG A 364 -36.33 50.37 19.30
C ARG A 364 -35.30 49.57 20.11
N MET A 365 -34.08 50.08 20.13
CA MET A 365 -33.02 49.73 21.08
C MET A 365 -33.33 50.25 22.49
N THR A 366 -33.07 49.46 23.51
CA THR A 366 -32.59 49.97 24.80
C THR A 366 -31.42 49.15 25.29
N CYS A 367 -30.26 49.81 25.29
CA CYS A 367 -29.06 49.39 25.97
C CYS A 367 -29.22 49.70 27.48
N ARG A 368 -28.88 48.77 28.37
CA ARG A 368 -28.50 49.10 29.75
C ARG A 368 -27.28 48.27 30.15
N LEU A 369 -26.16 48.97 30.27
CA LEU A 369 -25.04 48.64 31.14
C LEU A 369 -25.49 48.81 32.61
N THR A 370 -25.11 47.90 33.52
CA THR A 370 -24.00 48.04 34.49
C THR A 370 -24.17 47.08 35.68
N GLN A 371 -23.03 46.61 36.16
CA GLN A 371 -22.75 45.80 37.35
C GLN A 371 -23.18 46.43 38.70
N SER A 372 -22.97 45.63 39.75
CA SER A 372 -22.88 45.92 41.20
C SER A 372 -24.21 45.70 41.95
N ASP A 373 -24.29 45.08 43.12
CA ASP A 373 -23.29 44.54 44.06
C ASP A 373 -24.03 43.88 45.25
N LEU A 374 -23.35 43.02 46.02
CA LEU A 374 -23.62 42.68 47.44
C LEU A 374 -24.94 41.87 47.71
N THR A 375 -25.08 40.87 48.58
CA THR A 375 -24.52 40.44 49.88
C THR A 375 -24.86 38.93 50.01
N ARG A 376 -23.96 38.02 50.38
CA ARG A 376 -23.53 37.62 51.74
C ARG A 376 -24.67 37.21 52.69
N ALA A 377 -24.35 36.14 53.44
CA ALA A 377 -25.00 35.59 54.65
C ALA A 377 -26.04 34.50 54.33
N ASP A 378 -25.65 33.25 54.48
CA ASP A 378 -25.73 32.48 55.74
C ASP A 378 -27.05 31.70 55.73
N GLY A 379 -27.16 30.49 56.20
CA GLY A 379 -26.24 29.59 56.86
C GLY A 379 -26.97 28.26 56.84
N HIS A 380 -26.21 27.18 56.71
CA HIS A 380 -26.01 26.30 57.85
C HIS A 380 -27.09 25.21 57.93
N GLN A 381 -26.70 23.97 57.56
CA GLN A 381 -26.00 23.04 58.47
C GLN A 381 -27.00 22.53 59.50
N HIS A 382 -27.01 21.28 59.94
CA HIS A 382 -25.99 20.28 60.18
C HIS A 382 -26.84 19.06 60.66
N ALA A 383 -26.40 17.85 60.94
CA ALA A 383 -25.10 17.36 61.33
C ALA A 383 -25.24 15.86 61.63
N SER A 384 -24.16 15.15 61.28
CA SER A 384 -23.43 14.25 62.18
C SER A 384 -24.02 12.84 62.36
N ALA A 385 -23.23 11.81 62.66
CA ALA A 385 -21.94 11.73 63.36
C ALA A 385 -21.24 10.40 62.94
N ARG A 386 -19.90 10.35 62.83
CA ARG A 386 -18.92 9.63 63.72
C ARG A 386 -19.30 8.17 64.01
N SER A 387 -18.45 7.14 64.02
CA SER A 387 -17.02 6.92 64.33
C SER A 387 -16.84 5.37 64.23
N SER A 388 -15.77 4.72 63.73
CA SER A 388 -14.43 4.48 64.30
C SER A 388 -14.06 2.97 64.31
N PHE A 389 -12.74 2.69 64.20
CA PHE A 389 -11.97 1.50 64.66
C PHE A 389 -12.05 0.14 63.93
N GLY A 390 -10.86 -0.40 63.58
CA GLY A 390 -10.62 -1.85 63.48
C GLY A 390 -9.51 -2.35 62.54
N HIS A 391 -8.25 -2.37 63.00
CA HIS A 391 -7.21 -3.37 62.65
C HIS A 391 -6.60 -3.83 64.00
N PRO A 392 -5.85 -4.95 64.17
CA PRO A 392 -5.35 -5.95 63.19
C PRO A 392 -5.51 -7.43 63.65
N THR A 393 -5.19 -8.41 62.80
CA THR A 393 -4.60 -9.69 63.26
C THR A 393 -3.59 -10.23 62.24
N ALA A 394 -2.39 -10.47 62.74
CA ALA A 394 -1.33 -11.22 62.10
C ALA A 394 -1.59 -12.73 62.20
N THR A 395 -1.18 -13.50 61.20
CA THR A 395 -0.69 -14.86 61.41
C THR A 395 0.47 -15.14 60.46
N THR A 396 1.64 -15.26 61.07
CA THR A 396 2.91 -15.81 60.58
C THR A 396 2.82 -17.30 60.24
N TRP A 397 3.71 -17.74 59.34
CA TRP A 397 4.33 -19.07 59.10
C TRP A 397 4.32 -19.38 57.59
N SER A 398 5.37 -19.84 56.92
CA SER A 398 6.79 -20.06 57.25
C SER A 398 7.57 -20.26 55.95
N ARG A 399 8.86 -19.93 56.00
CA ARG A 399 9.90 -20.23 54.99
C ARG A 399 9.87 -21.67 54.50
N GLY A 400 10.07 -21.84 53.19
CA GLY A 400 10.65 -23.04 52.59
C GLY A 400 11.71 -22.63 51.58
N LYS A 401 12.97 -22.57 52.02
CA LYS A 401 14.15 -22.58 51.13
C LYS A 401 14.28 -23.99 50.56
N GLY A 402 14.53 -24.11 49.27
CA GLY A 402 14.98 -25.35 48.63
C GLY A 402 15.69 -25.01 47.34
N SER A 403 17.02 -25.08 47.38
CA SER A 403 17.94 -24.80 46.29
C SER A 403 18.62 -26.11 45.91
N TRP A 404 19.07 -26.21 44.65
CA TRP A 404 19.96 -27.22 44.05
C TRP A 404 19.33 -28.58 43.68
N LYS A 405 19.03 -28.78 42.40
CA LYS A 405 19.97 -29.34 41.40
C LYS A 405 19.52 -29.01 40.00
#